data_AF-A0A5M5BX49-F1
#
_entry.id   AF-A0A5M5BX49-F1
#
_cell.length_a   1.000
_cell.length_b   1.000
_cell.length_c   1.000
_cell.angle_alpha   90.00
_cell.angle_beta   90.00
_cell.angle_gamma   90.00
#
_symmetry.space_group_name_H-M   'P 1'
#
loop_
_entity.id
_entity.type
_entity.pdbx_description
1 polymer ?
#
loop_
_entity_poly.entity_id
_entity_poly.type
_entity_poly.pdbx_seq_one_letter_code
_entity_poly.pdbx_strand_id
1 'polypeptide(L)'
;ATTLRHFCIETLSSYTEDNQACISEVELIDDKGQPIDKTKWEVVYVSSEQADKNLGIAENLFDGDISSFWHTNAAVESNHPHRVIIDLKEIYKVSAFRVKVRKGSFLSGKVKDINIYGRPQFFLFH
;
A
#
# COMPACT_ATOMS: atom_id res chain seq x y z
N ALA A 1 -5.03 8.90 -17.60
CA ALA A 1 -3.70 8.49 -17.10
C ALA A 1 -3.04 9.69 -16.44
N THR A 2 -2.40 9.49 -15.30
CA THR A 2 -1.77 10.52 -14.45
C THR A 2 -0.28 10.27 -14.38
N THR A 3 0.52 11.33 -14.40
CA THR A 3 1.98 11.24 -14.21
C THR A 3 2.33 11.29 -12.72
N LEU A 4 3.03 10.27 -12.22
CA LEU A 4 3.46 10.20 -10.81
C LEU A 4 4.83 9.53 -10.67
N ARG A 5 5.52 9.87 -9.59
CA ARG A 5 6.72 9.20 -9.08
C ARG A 5 6.48 8.63 -7.69
N HIS A 6 5.62 9.28 -6.91
CA HIS A 6 5.20 8.80 -5.60
C HIS A 6 3.71 8.49 -5.64
N PHE A 7 3.31 7.46 -4.92
CA PHE A 7 1.90 7.23 -4.61
C PHE A 7 1.70 6.93 -3.14
N CYS A 8 0.55 7.35 -2.63
CA CYS A 8 0.08 7.07 -1.29
C CYS A 8 -1.17 6.20 -1.37
N ILE A 9 -1.17 5.14 -0.56
CA ILE A 9 -2.36 4.35 -0.26
C ILE A 9 -2.84 4.81 1.10
N GLU A 10 -4.04 5.36 1.17
CA GLU A 10 -4.70 5.75 2.40
C GLU A 10 -5.91 4.84 2.64
N THR A 11 -5.89 4.07 3.72
CA THR A 11 -7.00 3.18 4.10
C THR A 11 -7.90 3.91 5.09
N LEU A 12 -9.20 3.94 4.82
CA LEU A 12 -10.19 4.71 5.58
C LEU A 12 -11.04 3.84 6.51
N SER A 13 -11.19 2.55 6.17
CA SER A 13 -12.01 1.61 6.93
C SER A 13 -11.60 0.16 6.63
N SER A 14 -12.00 -0.76 7.52
CA SER A 14 -11.94 -2.20 7.31
C SER A 14 -13.34 -2.82 7.33
N TYR A 15 -13.46 -4.03 6.76
CA TYR A 15 -14.71 -4.80 6.78
C TYR A 15 -15.05 -5.38 8.14
N THR A 16 -14.13 -5.35 9.10
CA THR A 16 -14.17 -6.18 10.30
C THR A 16 -14.30 -5.39 11.58
N GLU A 17 -14.71 -4.12 11.44
CA GLU A 17 -14.89 -3.14 12.52
C GLU A 17 -13.65 -2.98 13.42
N ASP A 18 -12.51 -3.49 12.95
CA ASP A 18 -11.20 -3.23 13.51
C ASP A 18 -10.62 -1.96 12.87
N ASN A 19 -9.82 -1.23 13.62
CA ASN A 19 -9.12 -0.07 13.09
C ASN A 19 -7.83 -0.45 12.36
N GLN A 20 -7.76 -1.65 11.75
CA GLN A 20 -6.54 -2.19 11.17
C GLN A 20 -6.60 -2.15 9.64
N ALA A 21 -5.44 -2.23 9.01
CA ALA A 21 -5.33 -2.35 7.56
C ALA A 21 -4.36 -3.46 7.18
N CYS A 22 -4.76 -4.25 6.18
CA CYS A 22 -4.05 -5.38 5.63
C CYS A 22 -4.23 -5.41 4.11
N ILE A 23 -3.11 -5.38 3.38
CA ILE A 23 -3.07 -5.44 1.92
C ILE A 23 -1.93 -6.39 1.53
N SER A 24 -2.20 -7.32 0.61
CA SER A 24 -1.20 -8.28 0.16
C SER A 24 -0.28 -7.69 -0.89
N GLU A 25 -0.84 -7.09 -1.95
CA GLU A 25 -0.02 -6.61 -3.05
C GLU A 25 -0.68 -5.41 -3.73
N VAL A 26 0.15 -4.54 -4.30
CA VAL A 26 -0.27 -3.43 -5.13
C VAL A 26 0.51 -3.41 -6.44
N GLU A 27 -0.18 -3.03 -7.50
CA GLU A 27 0.40 -2.88 -8.83
C GLU A 27 -0.06 -1.55 -9.44
N LEU A 28 0.85 -0.87 -10.12
CA LEU A 28 0.53 0.26 -10.99
C LEU A 28 0.65 -0.19 -12.45
N ILE A 29 -0.33 0.21 -13.25
CA ILE A 29 -0.39 -0.10 -14.67
C ILE A 29 -0.08 1.17 -15.45
N ASP A 30 0.87 1.10 -16.38
CA ASP A 30 1.27 2.23 -17.22
C ASP A 30 0.18 2.59 -18.25
N ASP A 31 0.41 3.64 -19.04
CA ASP A 31 -0.52 4.10 -20.08
C ASP A 31 -0.61 3.18 -21.31
N LYS A 32 0.22 2.13 -21.36
CA LYS A 32 0.19 1.07 -22.36
C LYS A 32 -0.50 -0.21 -21.84
N GLY A 33 -1.00 -0.19 -20.61
CA GLY A 33 -1.65 -1.34 -19.99
C GLY A 33 -0.70 -2.38 -19.40
N GLN A 34 0.58 -2.05 -19.23
CA GLN A 34 1.62 -2.95 -18.70
C GLN A 34 1.86 -2.68 -17.22
N PRO A 35 2.08 -3.73 -16.38
CA PRO A 35 2.55 -3.54 -15.02
C PRO A 35 3.90 -2.81 -14.98
N ILE A 36 4.01 -1.83 -14.09
CA ILE A 36 5.28 -1.13 -13.83
C ILE A 36 6.20 -2.04 -13.02
N ASP A 37 7.49 -2.07 -13.38
CA ASP A 37 8.52 -2.79 -12.63
C ASP A 37 8.67 -2.20 -11.21
N LYS A 38 8.62 -3.09 -10.23
CA LYS A 38 8.62 -2.78 -8.80
C LYS A 38 10.02 -2.86 -8.18
N THR A 39 11.04 -3.33 -8.91
CA THR A 39 12.40 -3.57 -8.39
C THR A 39 13.08 -2.35 -7.77
N LYS A 40 12.73 -1.14 -8.23
CA LYS A 40 13.27 0.12 -7.70
C LYS A 40 12.37 0.77 -6.65
N TRP A 41 11.19 0.23 -6.37
CA TRP A 41 10.26 0.87 -5.46
C TRP A 41 10.82 0.89 -4.04
N GLU A 42 10.52 1.96 -3.32
CA GLU A 42 10.95 2.13 -1.94
C GLU A 42 9.79 2.65 -1.09
N VAL A 43 9.56 2.05 0.08
CA VAL A 43 8.68 2.63 1.10
C VAL A 43 9.37 3.85 1.69
N VAL A 44 8.78 5.03 1.50
CA VAL A 44 9.30 6.28 2.08
C VAL A 44 8.55 6.71 3.33
N TYR A 45 7.37 6.15 3.57
CA TYR A 45 6.59 6.38 4.79
C TYR A 45 5.59 5.25 5.01
N VAL A 46 5.43 4.85 6.27
CA VAL A 46 4.37 3.96 6.76
C VAL A 46 3.87 4.47 8.10
N SER A 47 2.56 4.63 8.26
CA SER A 47 1.98 5.13 9.52
C SER A 47 2.03 4.09 10.64
N SER A 48 1.91 2.80 10.29
CA SER A 48 1.91 1.67 11.22
C SER A 48 2.20 0.37 10.46
N GLU A 49 3.03 -0.50 11.04
CA GLU A 49 3.32 -1.83 10.49
C GLU A 49 3.64 -2.86 11.57
N GLN A 50 3.31 -4.11 11.29
CA GLN A 50 3.67 -5.25 12.13
C GLN A 50 5.10 -5.70 11.79
N ALA A 51 6.06 -4.97 12.35
CA ALA A 51 7.49 -5.23 12.17
C ALA A 51 8.01 -6.47 12.92
N ASP A 52 7.26 -7.01 13.89
CA ASP A 52 7.68 -8.23 14.59
C ASP A 52 7.88 -9.38 13.61
N LYS A 53 9.11 -9.90 13.57
CA LYS A 53 9.57 -10.95 12.64
C LYS A 53 9.32 -10.64 11.16
N ASN A 54 9.22 -9.35 10.79
CA ASN A 54 8.93 -8.89 9.43
C ASN A 54 7.62 -9.45 8.83
N LEU A 55 6.62 -9.75 9.66
CA LEU A 55 5.40 -10.42 9.20
C LEU A 55 4.46 -9.51 8.41
N GLY A 56 4.44 -8.21 8.70
CA GLY A 56 3.48 -7.26 8.13
C GLY A 56 4.11 -5.94 7.69
N ILE A 57 5.36 -5.96 7.24
CA ILE A 57 6.10 -4.76 6.80
C ILE A 57 5.56 -4.21 5.48
N ALA A 58 5.71 -2.91 5.26
CA ALA A 58 5.16 -2.23 4.09
C ALA A 58 5.77 -2.70 2.75
N GLU A 59 7.01 -3.19 2.73
CA GLU A 59 7.70 -3.69 1.52
C GLU A 59 6.98 -4.89 0.89
N ASN A 60 6.24 -5.66 1.69
CA ASN A 60 5.45 -6.80 1.21
C ASN A 60 4.39 -6.38 0.18
N LEU A 61 3.99 -5.09 0.14
CA LEU A 61 3.05 -4.59 -0.86
C LEU A 61 3.55 -4.76 -2.30
N PHE A 62 4.86 -4.86 -2.52
CA PHE A 62 5.44 -4.88 -3.86
C PHE A 62 6.52 -5.94 -4.07
N ASP A 63 6.65 -6.91 -3.17
CA ASP A 63 7.64 -8.00 -3.24
C ASP A 63 7.35 -9.07 -4.32
N GLY A 64 6.11 -9.12 -4.83
CA GLY A 64 5.67 -10.10 -5.83
C GLY A 64 5.15 -11.42 -5.25
N ASP A 65 5.07 -11.54 -3.93
CA ASP A 65 4.50 -12.70 -3.24
C ASP A 65 3.13 -12.36 -2.65
N ILE A 66 2.06 -12.78 -3.32
CA ILE A 66 0.68 -12.55 -2.85
C ILE A 66 0.34 -13.27 -1.52
N SER A 67 1.23 -14.14 -1.02
CA SER A 67 1.08 -14.77 0.30
C SER A 67 1.60 -13.89 1.44
N SER A 68 2.49 -12.93 1.13
CA SER A 68 2.91 -11.88 2.05
C SER A 68 1.87 -10.75 2.11
N PHE A 69 2.04 -9.84 3.06
CA PHE A 69 1.16 -8.70 3.24
C PHE A 69 1.80 -7.62 4.09
N TRP A 70 1.40 -6.37 3.86
CA TRP A 70 1.50 -5.32 4.86
C TRP A 70 0.33 -5.44 5.82
N HIS A 71 0.59 -5.21 7.11
CA HIS A 71 -0.44 -5.16 8.14
C HIS A 71 -0.08 -4.11 9.20
N THR A 72 -1.02 -3.25 9.56
CA THR A 72 -0.82 -2.28 10.66
C THR A 72 -0.52 -2.99 11.97
N ASN A 73 0.27 -2.38 12.86
CA ASN A 73 0.61 -3.00 14.13
C ASN A 73 -0.64 -3.20 15.02
N ALA A 74 -1.04 -4.45 15.22
CA ALA A 74 -2.21 -4.79 16.04
C ALA A 74 -1.99 -4.54 17.55
N ALA A 75 -0.74 -4.42 18.01
CA ALA A 75 -0.40 -4.13 19.40
C ALA A 75 -0.42 -2.63 19.73
N VAL A 76 -0.51 -1.77 18.71
CA VAL A 76 -0.58 -0.31 18.89
C VAL A 76 -1.97 0.15 18.45
N GLU A 77 -2.72 0.72 19.39
CA GLU A 77 -4.00 1.33 19.09
C GLU A 77 -3.77 2.51 18.12
N SER A 78 -4.23 2.35 16.89
CA SER A 78 -4.16 3.37 15.85
C SER A 78 -5.45 3.31 15.05
N ASN A 79 -6.05 4.49 14.83
CA ASN A 79 -7.29 4.61 14.08
C ASN A 79 -6.99 4.92 12.62
N HIS A 80 -7.90 4.51 11.73
CA HIS A 80 -7.89 5.03 10.37
C HIS A 80 -7.91 6.58 10.38
N PRO A 81 -7.25 7.24 9.42
CA PRO A 81 -6.63 6.65 8.24
C PRO A 81 -5.21 6.10 8.46
N HIS A 82 -4.90 4.96 7.82
CA HIS A 82 -3.51 4.46 7.71
C HIS A 82 -2.94 4.76 6.35
N ARG A 83 -1.64 5.05 6.29
CA ARG A 83 -0.97 5.49 5.07
C ARG A 83 0.32 4.73 4.83
N VAL A 84 0.51 4.30 3.59
CA VAL A 84 1.80 3.86 3.06
C VAL A 84 2.13 4.69 1.83
N ILE A 85 3.38 5.12 1.71
CA ILE A 85 3.84 5.95 0.60
C ILE A 85 5.06 5.31 0.00
N ILE A 86 5.03 5.17 -1.33
CA ILE A 86 6.04 4.47 -2.11
C ILE A 86 6.60 5.43 -3.16
N ASP A 87 7.94 5.51 -3.25
CA ASP A 87 8.70 6.16 -4.33
C ASP A 87 9.01 5.12 -5.41
N LEU A 88 8.53 5.34 -6.64
CA LEU A 88 8.83 4.50 -7.79
C LEU A 88 10.26 4.70 -8.33
N LYS A 89 10.99 5.69 -7.79
CA LYS A 89 12.32 6.19 -8.24
C LYS A 89 12.36 6.82 -9.61
N GLU A 90 11.38 6.55 -10.46
CA GLU A 90 11.19 7.15 -11.77
C GLU A 90 9.78 7.74 -11.90
N ILE A 91 9.61 8.59 -12.91
CA ILE A 91 8.30 9.18 -13.23
C ILE A 91 7.62 8.30 -14.27
N TYR A 92 6.43 7.81 -13.93
CA TYR A 92 5.60 6.98 -14.82
C TYR A 92 4.27 7.67 -15.13
N LYS A 93 3.73 7.36 -16.31
CA LYS A 93 2.35 7.71 -16.66
C LYS A 93 1.47 6.50 -16.37
N VAL A 94 0.64 6.61 -15.34
CA VAL A 94 -0.16 5.51 -14.78
C VAL A 94 -1.61 5.62 -15.26
N SER A 95 -2.17 4.51 -15.71
CA SER A 95 -3.57 4.40 -16.13
C SER A 95 -4.47 3.70 -15.11
N ALA A 96 -3.93 2.77 -14.31
CA ALA A 96 -4.70 2.02 -13.33
C ALA A 96 -3.87 1.61 -12.11
N PHE A 97 -4.58 1.29 -11.04
CA PHE A 97 -4.06 0.74 -9.81
C PHE A 97 -4.79 -0.57 -9.50
N ARG A 98 -4.05 -1.60 -9.08
CA ARG A 98 -4.62 -2.87 -8.63
C ARG A 98 -4.22 -3.11 -7.19
N VAL A 99 -5.19 -3.53 -6.39
CA VAL A 99 -4.99 -3.95 -5.00
C VAL A 99 -5.39 -5.40 -4.89
N LYS A 100 -4.52 -6.21 -4.31
CA LYS A 100 -4.81 -7.58 -3.93
C LYS A 100 -4.85 -7.63 -2.41
N VAL A 101 -5.95 -8.16 -1.88
CA VAL A 101 -6.13 -8.40 -0.45
C VAL A 101 -5.91 -9.87 -0.14
N ARG A 102 -5.49 -10.16 1.09
CA ARG A 102 -5.17 -11.50 1.56
C ARG A 102 -6.32 -12.48 1.29
N LYS A 103 -5.99 -13.64 0.72
CA LYS A 103 -6.93 -14.75 0.54
C LYS A 103 -7.13 -15.49 1.88
N GLY A 104 -8.37 -15.89 2.16
CA GLY A 104 -8.72 -16.71 3.33
C GLY A 104 -9.71 -16.03 4.28
N SER A 105 -10.04 -16.71 5.38
CA SER A 105 -10.97 -16.26 6.41
C SER A 105 -10.32 -15.38 7.49
N PHE A 106 -9.07 -14.97 7.31
CA PHE A 106 -8.44 -13.98 8.19
C PHE A 106 -9.10 -12.64 7.93
N LEU A 107 -9.89 -12.22 8.91
CA LEU A 107 -10.76 -11.06 8.82
C LEU A 107 -10.01 -9.76 9.15
N SER A 108 -9.05 -9.81 10.09
CA SER A 108 -8.37 -8.62 10.63
C SER A 108 -7.80 -7.71 9.53
N GLY A 109 -8.16 -6.43 9.60
CA GLY A 109 -7.62 -5.38 8.75
C GLY A 109 -8.01 -5.45 7.28
N LYS A 110 -9.00 -6.28 6.90
CA LYS A 110 -9.41 -6.38 5.49
C LYS A 110 -9.97 -5.03 5.02
N VAL A 111 -9.19 -4.30 4.22
CA VAL A 111 -9.51 -2.93 3.82
C VAL A 111 -10.79 -2.86 3.00
N LYS A 112 -11.62 -1.86 3.28
CA LYS A 112 -12.88 -1.60 2.57
C LYS A 112 -12.78 -0.34 1.74
N ASP A 113 -12.61 0.80 2.38
CA ASP A 113 -12.54 2.10 1.70
C ASP A 113 -11.08 2.56 1.61
N ILE A 114 -10.63 2.95 0.42
CA ILE A 114 -9.27 3.44 0.17
C ILE A 114 -9.28 4.70 -0.69
N ASN A 115 -8.34 5.60 -0.43
CA ASN A 115 -7.96 6.69 -1.33
C ASN A 115 -6.57 6.42 -1.90
N ILE A 116 -6.38 6.78 -3.18
CA ILE A 116 -5.08 6.72 -3.85
C ILE A 116 -4.68 8.11 -4.31
N TYR A 117 -3.51 8.56 -3.87
CA TYR A 117 -2.92 9.83 -4.28
C TYR A 117 -1.65 9.57 -5.08
N GLY A 118 -1.43 10.32 -6.15
CA GLY A 118 -0.23 10.24 -6.97
C GLY A 118 0.38 11.61 -7.19
N ARG A 119 1.71 11.74 -7.08
CA ARG A 119 2.42 13.00 -7.32
C ARG A 119 3.75 12.78 -8.05
N PRO A 120 4.15 13.68 -8.98
CA PRO A 120 5.46 13.63 -9.63
C PRO A 120 6.59 14.14 -8.73
N GLN A 121 6.28 14.87 -7.66
CA GLN A 121 7.22 15.40 -6.66
C GLN A 121 7.09 14.62 -5.36
N PHE A 122 8.06 14.78 -4.44
CA PHE A 122 7.99 14.20 -3.10
C PHE A 122 6.72 14.63 -2.37
N PHE A 123 6.18 13.74 -1.54
CA PHE A 123 5.25 14.15 -0.50
C PHE A 123 6.03 14.91 0.58
N LEU A 124 5.60 16.12 0.90
CA LEU A 124 6.12 16.88 2.04
C LEU A 124 5.26 16.51 3.26
N PHE A 125 5.91 16.05 4.33
CA PHE A 125 5.25 15.72 5.59
C PHE A 125 5.58 16.81 6.61
N HIS A 126 4.54 17.30 7.30
CA HIS A 126 4.64 18.12 8.50
C HIS A 126 3.92 17.36 9.62
#